data_AF-A0AAP8N7V1-F1
#
_entry.id   AF-A0AAP8N7V1-F1
#
_cell.length_a   1.000
_cell.length_b   1.000
_cell.length_c   1.000
_cell.angle_alpha   90.00
_cell.angle_beta   90.00
_cell.angle_gamma   90.00
#
_symmetry.space_group_name_H-M   'P 1'
#
loop_
_entity.id
_entity.type
_entity.pdbx_description
1 polymer ?
#
loop_
_entity_poly.entity_id
_entity_poly.type
_entity_poly.pdbx_seq_one_letter_code
_entity_poly.pdbx_strand_id
1 'polypeptide(L)'
;VLEMEVDERAQAGLFLAMQYPSEISGVTNADFLRSAVNARREEGDEISLMKFIRSLDKNMEFLEMDPEMAQRYLNEGFSGGEKKRNEILQMMMIQPKIAILDEIDSGLDIDALKVVSKGVNEMRGEEFG
;
A
#
# COMPACT_ATOMS: atom_id res chain seq x y z
N VAL A 1 -17.40 12.48 -9.07
CA VAL A 1 -17.07 11.42 -8.06
C VAL A 1 -18.08 10.28 -8.09
N LEU A 2 -19.39 10.52 -7.90
CA LEU A 2 -20.37 9.42 -7.86
C LEU A 2 -20.59 8.69 -9.19
N GLU A 3 -20.37 9.38 -10.32
CA GLU A 3 -20.46 8.82 -11.68
C GLU A 3 -19.15 8.18 -12.17
N MET A 4 -18.07 8.28 -11.39
CA MET A 4 -16.76 7.73 -11.76
C MET A 4 -16.68 6.24 -11.44
N GLU A 5 -16.02 5.47 -12.30
CA GLU A 5 -15.66 4.08 -12.05
C GLU A 5 -14.60 3.97 -10.94
N VAL A 6 -14.39 2.77 -10.39
CA VAL A 6 -13.53 2.55 -9.21
C VAL A 6 -12.08 2.96 -9.48
N ASP A 7 -11.56 2.64 -10.65
CA ASP A 7 -10.21 2.97 -11.10
C ASP A 7 -10.03 4.49 -11.30
N GLU A 8 -11.03 5.17 -11.86
CA GLU A 8 -11.01 6.63 -12.01
C GLU A 8 -10.95 7.33 -10.64
N ARG A 9 -11.68 6.82 -9.63
CA ARG A 9 -11.61 7.32 -8.25
C ARG A 9 -10.22 7.12 -7.65
N ALA A 10 -9.60 5.96 -7.91
CA ALA A 10 -8.25 5.66 -7.44
C ALA A 10 -7.21 6.59 -8.08
N GLN A 11 -7.32 6.85 -9.38
CA GLN A 11 -6.47 7.81 -10.09
C GLN A 11 -6.64 9.24 -9.57
N ALA A 12 -7.88 9.64 -9.29
CA ALA A 12 -8.17 10.94 -8.67
C ALA A 12 -7.61 11.08 -7.24
N GLY A 13 -7.12 9.99 -6.64
CA GLY A 13 -6.34 9.98 -5.42
C GLY A 13 -7.05 9.42 -4.19
N LEU A 14 -8.15 8.70 -4.38
CA LEU A 14 -8.80 7.92 -3.32
C LEU A 14 -8.12 6.55 -3.18
N PHE A 15 -7.66 6.23 -1.98
CA PHE A 15 -7.18 4.88 -1.64
C PHE A 15 -8.12 4.23 -0.63
N LEU A 16 -8.39 2.95 -0.82
CA LEU A 16 -9.20 2.13 0.07
C LEU A 16 -8.36 0.93 0.52
N ALA A 17 -8.02 0.87 1.80
CA ALA A 17 -7.57 -0.36 2.43
C ALA A 17 -8.79 -1.22 2.78
N MET A 18 -8.81 -2.47 2.35
CA MET A 18 -9.96 -3.36 2.45
C MET A 18 -9.88 -4.21 3.73
N GLN A 19 -11.04 -4.55 4.31
CA GLN A 19 -11.09 -5.43 5.47
C GLN A 19 -10.44 -6.80 5.19
N TYR A 20 -10.70 -7.38 4.01
CA TYR A 20 -10.12 -8.64 3.53
C TYR A 20 -9.48 -8.47 2.15
N PRO A 21 -8.17 -8.15 2.10
CA PRO A 21 -7.49 -7.99 0.82
C PRO A 21 -7.38 -9.36 0.12
N SER A 22 -7.75 -9.40 -1.16
CA SER A 22 -7.76 -10.63 -1.97
C SER A 22 -6.35 -11.17 -2.16
N GLU A 23 -6.24 -12.50 -2.19
CA GLU A 23 -5.00 -13.21 -2.52
C GLU A 23 -4.92 -13.40 -4.03
N ILE A 24 -3.78 -13.04 -4.63
CA ILE A 24 -3.58 -13.15 -6.09
C ILE A 24 -2.27 -13.90 -6.34
N SER A 25 -2.40 -15.20 -6.63
CA SER A 25 -1.26 -16.02 -7.06
C SER A 25 -0.73 -15.59 -8.42
N GLY A 26 0.59 -15.62 -8.59
CA GLY A 26 1.24 -15.25 -9.85
C GLY A 26 1.52 -13.75 -10.02
N VAL A 27 1.12 -12.92 -9.06
CA VAL A 27 1.48 -11.49 -9.01
C VAL A 27 2.22 -11.23 -7.71
N THR A 28 3.48 -10.77 -7.79
CA THR A 28 4.26 -10.43 -6.61
C THR A 28 3.82 -9.09 -6.02
N ASN A 29 4.06 -8.86 -4.72
CA ASN A 29 3.79 -7.55 -4.11
C ASN A 29 4.56 -6.42 -4.81
N ALA A 30 5.83 -6.66 -5.16
CA ALA A 30 6.65 -5.67 -5.84
C ALA A 30 6.07 -5.29 -7.22
N ASP A 31 5.66 -6.27 -8.02
CA ASP A 31 5.09 -6.03 -9.35
C ASP A 31 3.74 -5.32 -9.25
N PHE A 32 2.89 -5.73 -8.30
CA PHE A 32 1.61 -5.08 -8.03
C PHE A 32 1.81 -3.61 -7.65
N LEU A 33 2.66 -3.34 -6.67
CA LEU A 33 2.95 -1.99 -6.19
C LEU A 33 3.53 -1.10 -7.28
N ARG A 34 4.47 -1.62 -8.07
CA ARG A 34 5.07 -0.86 -9.18
C ARG A 34 4.04 -0.51 -10.23
N SER A 35 3.14 -1.44 -10.54
CA SER A 35 2.05 -1.23 -11.49
C SER A 35 1.05 -0.20 -10.97
N ALA A 36 0.66 -0.29 -9.69
CA ALA A 36 -0.24 0.66 -9.04
C ALA A 36 0.33 2.09 -8.99
N VAL A 37 1.63 2.24 -8.70
CA VAL A 37 2.32 3.54 -8.71
C VAL A 37 2.35 4.13 -10.13
N ASN A 38 2.61 3.31 -11.15
CA ASN A 38 2.64 3.76 -12.54
C ASN A 38 1.26 4.06 -13.10
N ALA A 39 0.20 3.39 -12.65
CA ALA A 39 -1.18 3.67 -13.08
C ALA A 39 -1.67 5.08 -12.72
N ARG A 40 -0.97 5.78 -11.81
CA ARG A 40 -1.24 7.17 -11.42
C ARG A 40 -0.26 8.17 -12.06
N ARG A 41 0.65 7.70 -12.91
CA ARG A 41 1.64 8.51 -13.63
C ARG A 41 1.22 8.61 -15.10
N GLU A 42 1.71 9.65 -15.77
CA GLU A 42 1.51 9.78 -17.22
C GLU A 42 2.38 8.76 -17.96
N GLU A 43 1.93 8.32 -19.14
CA GLU A 43 2.70 7.42 -20.00
C GLU A 43 4.04 8.06 -20.38
N GLY A 44 5.16 7.37 -20.13
CA GLY A 44 6.50 7.90 -20.29
C GLY A 44 7.11 8.60 -19.07
N ASP A 45 6.36 8.79 -17.98
CA ASP A 45 6.86 9.23 -16.65
C ASP A 45 6.82 8.10 -15.61
N GLU A 46 7.00 6.85 -16.05
CA GLU A 46 7.02 5.71 -15.16
C GLU A 46 8.15 5.82 -14.13
N ILE A 47 7.89 5.32 -12.92
CA ILE A 47 8.91 5.29 -11.89
C ILE A 47 10.10 4.43 -12.35
N SER A 48 11.31 4.99 -12.25
CA SER A 48 12.52 4.23 -12.52
C SER A 48 12.65 3.07 -11.55
N LEU A 49 13.13 1.92 -12.03
CA LEU A 49 13.23 0.71 -11.22
C LEU A 49 14.08 0.94 -9.96
N MET A 50 15.21 1.65 -10.08
CA MET A 50 16.05 1.96 -8.93
C MET A 50 15.35 2.86 -7.91
N LYS A 51 14.56 3.84 -8.35
CA LYS A 51 13.80 4.72 -7.44
C LYS A 51 12.69 3.93 -6.74
N PHE A 52 12.01 3.06 -7.47
CA PHE A 52 10.99 2.19 -6.92
C PHE A 52 11.54 1.26 -5.84
N ILE A 53 12.61 0.50 -6.15
CA ILE A 53 13.24 -0.42 -5.20
C ILE A 53 13.69 0.31 -3.94
N ARG A 54 14.38 1.45 -4.06
CA ARG A 54 14.80 2.25 -2.89
C ARG A 54 13.62 2.69 -2.03
N SER A 55 12.51 3.09 -2.64
CA SER A 55 11.31 3.49 -1.90
C SER A 55 10.64 2.30 -1.23
N LEU A 56 10.56 1.17 -1.93
CA LEU A 56 9.99 -0.07 -1.43
C LEU A 56 10.78 -0.56 -0.21
N ASP A 57 12.10 -0.71 -0.33
CA ASP A 57 12.98 -1.19 0.74
C ASP A 57 12.88 -0.29 1.98
N LYS A 58 12.92 1.04 1.78
CA LYS A 58 12.77 2.02 2.87
C LYS A 58 11.45 1.86 3.61
N ASN A 59 10.34 1.73 2.88
CA ASN A 59 9.02 1.64 3.48
C ASN A 59 8.78 0.27 4.14
N MET A 60 9.34 -0.81 3.58
CA MET A 60 9.30 -2.14 4.20
C MET A 60 10.09 -2.18 5.51
N GLU A 61 11.29 -1.58 5.53
CA GLU A 61 12.09 -1.44 6.76
C GLU A 61 11.32 -0.64 7.83
N PHE A 62 10.72 0.49 7.44
CA PHE A 62 9.92 1.32 8.34
C PHE A 62 8.71 0.58 8.93
N LEU A 63 8.08 -0.30 8.14
CA LEU A 63 6.93 -1.10 8.56
C LEU A 63 7.33 -2.43 9.21
N GLU A 64 8.61 -2.63 9.51
CA GLU A 64 9.14 -3.86 10.13
C GLU A 64 8.70 -5.11 9.36
N MET A 65 8.69 -5.04 8.02
CA MET A 65 8.30 -6.13 7.13
C MET A 65 9.52 -6.93 6.69
N ASP A 66 9.34 -8.23 6.50
CA ASP A 66 10.38 -9.09 5.91
C ASP A 66 10.57 -8.72 4.42
N PRO A 67 11.80 -8.39 3.96
CA PRO A 67 12.08 -8.11 2.55
C PRO A 67 11.62 -9.21 1.59
N GLU A 68 11.57 -10.48 2.02
CA GLU A 68 11.07 -11.58 1.18
C GLU A 68 9.60 -11.40 0.77
N MET A 69 8.81 -10.65 1.56
CA MET A 69 7.40 -10.35 1.25
C MET A 69 7.23 -9.62 -0.08
N ALA A 70 8.22 -8.86 -0.53
CA ALA A 70 8.19 -8.18 -1.83
C ALA A 70 8.07 -9.16 -3.00
N GLN A 71 8.71 -10.34 -2.87
CA GLN A 71 8.77 -11.37 -3.90
C GLN A 71 7.66 -12.43 -3.75
N ARG A 72 6.98 -12.46 -2.61
CA ARG A 72 5.82 -13.33 -2.38
C ARG A 72 4.60 -12.86 -3.19
N TYR A 73 3.71 -13.80 -3.47
CA TYR A 73 2.44 -13.50 -4.12
C TYR A 73 1.57 -12.60 -3.23
N LEU A 74 0.80 -11.73 -3.88
CA LEU A 74 0.01 -10.68 -3.22
C LEU A 74 -0.92 -11.30 -2.18
N ASN A 75 -0.67 -10.96 -0.91
CA ASN A 75 -1.38 -11.40 0.30
C ASN A 75 -1.40 -12.91 0.57
N GLU A 76 -0.73 -13.73 -0.24
CA GLU A 76 -0.78 -15.19 -0.14
C GLU A 76 0.07 -15.70 1.02
N GLY A 77 -0.58 -16.38 1.97
CA GLY A 77 0.07 -16.91 3.17
C GLY A 77 0.55 -15.84 4.15
N PHE A 78 0.03 -14.61 4.05
CA PHE A 78 0.32 -13.54 5.01
C PHE A 78 -0.61 -13.71 6.22
N SER A 79 -0.06 -13.53 7.42
CA SER A 79 -0.84 -13.36 8.65
C SER A 79 -1.70 -12.09 8.59
N GLY A 80 -2.67 -11.96 9.50
CA GLY A 80 -3.49 -10.75 9.60
C GLY A 80 -2.65 -9.48 9.76
N GLY A 81 -1.62 -9.54 10.62
CA GLY A 81 -0.67 -8.44 10.82
C GLY A 81 0.13 -8.08 9.57
N GLU A 82 0.64 -9.09 8.86
CA GLU A 82 1.37 -8.90 7.60
C GLU A 82 0.47 -8.30 6.50
N LYS A 83 -0.79 -8.74 6.39
CA LYS A 83 -1.76 -8.17 5.45
C LYS A 83 -1.97 -6.69 5.75
N LYS A 84 -2.19 -6.30 7.00
CA LYS A 84 -2.39 -4.89 7.37
C LYS A 84 -1.15 -4.03 7.16
N ARG A 85 0.04 -4.53 7.48
CA ARG A 85 1.31 -3.83 7.13
C ARG A 85 1.43 -3.67 5.61
N ASN A 86 1.05 -4.67 4.83
CA ASN A 86 1.07 -4.59 3.36
C ASN A 86 0.08 -3.53 2.82
N GLU A 87 -1.08 -3.33 3.44
CA GLU A 87 -2.01 -2.25 3.07
C GLU A 87 -1.41 -0.86 3.36
N ILE A 88 -0.74 -0.69 4.49
CA ILE A 88 -0.02 0.55 4.80
C ILE A 88 1.17 0.76 3.86
N LEU A 89 1.88 -0.30 3.49
CA LEU A 89 2.94 -0.25 2.49
C LEU A 89 2.39 0.25 1.14
N GLN A 90 1.24 -0.27 0.70
CA GLN A 90 0.56 0.21 -0.50
C GLN A 90 0.24 1.70 -0.40
N MET A 91 -0.34 2.16 0.72
CA MET A 91 -0.64 3.58 0.94
C MET A 91 0.62 4.45 0.87
N MET A 92 1.71 4.05 1.53
CA MET A 92 2.97 4.79 1.55
C MET A 92 3.67 4.82 0.19
N MET A 93 3.53 3.76 -0.62
CA MET A 93 4.09 3.70 -1.96
C MET A 93 3.25 4.47 -2.99
N ILE A 94 1.92 4.38 -2.89
CA ILE A 94 0.97 4.99 -3.83
C ILE A 94 0.83 6.49 -3.57
N GLN A 95 0.98 6.94 -2.32
CA GLN A 95 0.82 8.32 -1.88
C GLN A 95 -0.53 8.92 -2.36
N PRO A 96 -1.66 8.36 -1.92
CA PRO A 96 -2.99 8.90 -2.25
C PRO A 96 -3.21 10.27 -1.61
N LYS A 97 -4.21 11.01 -2.10
CA LYS A 97 -4.64 12.29 -1.50
C LYS A 97 -5.59 12.06 -0.33
N ILE A 98 -6.41 11.02 -0.43
CA ILE A 98 -7.37 10.61 0.60
C ILE A 98 -7.25 9.12 0.81
N ALA A 99 -7.11 8.67 2.06
CA ALA A 99 -7.11 7.24 2.38
C ALA A 99 -8.26 6.88 3.34
N ILE A 100 -9.08 5.92 2.92
CA ILE A 100 -10.08 5.29 3.79
C ILE A 100 -9.50 3.96 4.26
N LEU A 101 -9.32 3.84 5.58
CA LEU A 101 -8.78 2.64 6.22
C LEU A 101 -9.92 1.95 6.98
N ASP A 102 -10.49 0.91 6.39
CA ASP A 102 -11.59 0.17 7.01
C ASP A 102 -11.07 -0.91 7.97
N GLU A 103 -11.53 -0.88 9.22
CA GLU A 103 -11.14 -1.79 10.31
C GLU A 103 -9.63 -2.08 10.41
N ILE A 104 -8.80 -1.03 10.36
CA ILE A 104 -7.33 -1.17 10.37
C ILE A 104 -6.77 -1.74 11.68
N ASP A 105 -7.55 -1.69 12.76
CA ASP A 105 -7.23 -2.21 14.08
C ASP A 105 -7.68 -3.66 14.32
N SER A 106 -8.43 -4.25 13.38
CA SER A 106 -8.98 -5.60 13.56
C SER A 106 -7.90 -6.68 13.50
N GLY A 107 -7.83 -7.49 14.57
CA GLY A 107 -6.95 -8.66 14.63
C GLY A 107 -5.45 -8.35 14.76
N LEU A 108 -5.08 -7.09 15.01
CA LEU A 108 -3.71 -6.69 15.29
C LEU A 108 -3.37 -6.80 16.77
N ASP A 109 -2.16 -7.28 17.06
CA ASP A 109 -1.56 -7.07 18.37
C ASP A 109 -1.14 -5.60 18.55
N ILE A 110 -0.78 -5.24 19.79
CA ILE A 110 -0.43 -3.87 20.16
C ILE A 110 0.78 -3.36 19.36
N ASP A 111 1.72 -4.23 19.02
CA ASP A 111 2.96 -3.83 18.35
C ASP A 111 2.73 -3.62 16.85
N ALA A 112 1.96 -4.49 16.20
CA ALA A 112 1.48 -4.28 14.85
C ALA A 112 0.62 -3.02 14.73
N LEU A 113 -0.26 -2.75 15.70
CA LEU A 113 -1.08 -1.52 15.72
C LEU A 113 -0.19 -0.27 15.81
N LYS A 114 0.88 -0.28 16.61
CA LYS A 114 1.83 0.84 16.69
C LYS A 114 2.52 1.08 15.35
N VAL A 115 2.99 0.02 14.69
CA VAL A 115 3.68 0.13 13.38
C VAL A 115 2.74 0.71 12.33
N VAL A 116 1.52 0.18 12.23
CA VAL A 116 0.49 0.68 11.31
C VAL A 116 0.16 2.14 11.61
N SER A 117 -0.04 2.49 12.89
CA SER A 117 -0.32 3.86 13.31
C SER A 117 0.83 4.83 12.97
N LYS A 118 2.09 4.39 13.09
CA LYS A 118 3.25 5.19 12.67
C LYS A 118 3.22 5.46 11.17
N GLY A 119 2.92 4.47 10.34
CA GLY A 119 2.80 4.64 8.88
C GLY A 119 1.70 5.63 8.48
N VAL A 120 0.53 5.56 9.13
CA VAL A 120 -0.54 6.53 8.91
C VAL A 120 -0.11 7.94 9.34
N ASN A 121 0.57 8.07 10.48
CA ASN A 121 1.01 9.37 10.99
C ASN A 121 2.13 9.99 10.14
N GLU A 122 3.02 9.19 9.56
CA GLU A 122 4.08 9.66 8.65
C GLU A 122 3.50 10.32 7.39
N MET A 123 2.32 9.85 6.94
CA MET A 123 1.63 10.41 5.77
C MET A 123 0.86 11.68 6.08
N ARG A 124 0.63 12.04 7.37
CA ARG A 124 -0.15 13.23 7.74
C ARG A 124 0.54 14.51 7.30
N GLY A 125 -0.17 15.32 6.52
CA GLY A 125 0.28 16.62 6.05
C GLY A 125 -0.86 17.37 5.37
N GLU A 126 -0.59 18.58 4.90
CA GLU A 126 -1.61 19.43 4.26
C GLU A 126 -2.18 18.82 2.95
N GLU A 127 -1.45 17.90 2.33
CA GLU A 127 -1.85 17.24 1.07
C GLU A 127 -2.46 15.84 1.24
N PHE A 128 -2.61 15.36 2.47
CA PHE A 128 -3.12 14.01 2.78
C PHE A 128 -4.28 14.07 3.79
N GLY A 129 -5.44 13.55 3.36
CA GLY A 129 -6.70 13.50 4.11
C GLY A 129 -7.20 12.11 4.45
#